data_AF-A0A1I1E9M4-F1
#
_entry.id   AF-A0A1I1E9M4-F1
#
_cell.length_a   1.000
_cell.length_b   1.000
_cell.length_c   1.000
_cell.angle_alpha   90.00
_cell.angle_beta   90.00
_cell.angle_gamma   90.00
#
_symmetry.space_group_name_H-M   'P 1'
#
loop_
_entity.id
_entity.type
_entity.pdbx_description
1 polymer ?
#
loop_
_entity_poly.entity_id
_entity_poly.type
_entity_poly.pdbx_seq_one_letter_code
_entity_poly.pdbx_strand_id
1 'polypeptide(L)'
;METTQNRPIYKAAAIISYIIGFIYLKYMCFGDSFCRSDFFRMHFGLRILIFAVIFVICTELFAHKLGITYKALSEKNNSKVEPFIYMICIALQSISLAVWHYHDDWEFIQLLFWHFTIIYYVLARTGSLAAGRSGILFLLDCFQGFFTIPLSNIGLRFTSIFKKNETDKSPDETISKKSFLTLQHVITITISLFIALIVCLIAYSQLADASKTFGKLGDKMYSDVIEFINKGFFSSLYDNIACFLFSIPISWYLFSLVAGGFKKGKPYCTDTQFEAETSTLHRLPNYSAFIIIGSVCILYTVFLATSVYDFIYHKGLFAATAHEASVRAVGSFYNLINVVLLNFAILAGSCIFSKKALWEEKISRILVTILFAFAFCFAVLAACNLCGVYIALFGITPRRILSSWVVMNIIIWCILMIIRFYKKIPAAQYGIILAAVSFSIIVCFKF
;
A
#
# COMPACT_ATOMS: atom_id res chain seq x y z
N MET A 1 -16.78 23.99 9.05
CA MET A 1 -16.28 24.82 10.17
C MET A 1 -15.08 24.20 10.91
N GLU A 2 -14.80 22.88 10.78
CA GLU A 2 -13.61 22.21 11.37
C GLU A 2 -12.25 22.46 10.65
N THR A 3 -12.22 23.23 9.56
CA THR A 3 -11.05 23.32 8.68
C THR A 3 -10.05 24.42 9.04
N THR A 4 -10.29 25.23 10.08
CA THR A 4 -9.38 26.31 10.52
C THR A 4 -8.46 25.86 11.65
N GLN A 5 -8.96 25.12 12.64
CA GLN A 5 -8.19 24.66 13.80
C GLN A 5 -7.09 23.65 13.43
N ASN A 6 -7.34 22.79 12.45
CA ASN A 6 -6.40 21.73 12.05
C ASN A 6 -5.37 22.17 10.99
N ARG A 7 -5.46 23.38 10.43
CA ARG A 7 -4.53 23.88 9.39
C ARG A 7 -3.05 23.76 9.73
N PRO A 8 -2.56 24.15 10.93
CA PRO A 8 -1.13 24.03 11.24
C PRO A 8 -0.65 22.58 11.22
N ILE A 9 -1.52 21.63 11.60
CA ILE A 9 -1.22 20.20 11.61
C ILE A 9 -1.07 19.70 10.17
N TYR A 10 -2.01 20.05 9.28
CA TYR A 10 -1.93 19.69 7.86
C TYR A 10 -0.71 20.30 7.17
N LYS A 11 -0.36 21.56 7.51
CA LYS A 11 0.84 22.22 6.99
C LYS A 11 2.12 21.52 7.41
N ALA A 12 2.25 21.18 8.69
CA ALA A 12 3.39 20.41 9.20
C ALA A 12 3.50 19.04 8.51
N ALA A 13 2.38 18.31 8.40
CA ALA A 13 2.33 17.03 7.71
C ALA A 13 2.71 17.14 6.22
N ALA A 14 2.35 18.22 5.53
CA ALA A 14 2.71 18.46 4.13
C ALA A 14 4.20 18.75 3.89
N ILE A 15 4.87 19.33 4.89
CA ILE A 15 6.32 19.54 4.89
C ILE A 15 7.02 18.22 5.18
N ILE A 16 6.60 17.50 6.22
CA ILE A 16 7.16 16.19 6.58
C ILE A 16 7.00 15.19 5.43
N SER A 17 5.85 15.19 4.75
CA SER A 17 5.63 14.30 3.60
C SER A 17 6.62 14.52 2.46
N TYR A 18 7.21 15.72 2.34
CA TYR A 18 8.29 15.99 1.40
C TYR A 18 9.53 15.16 1.71
N ILE A 19 9.93 15.18 2.98
CA ILE A 19 11.10 14.44 3.47
C ILE A 19 10.88 12.95 3.24
N ILE A 20 9.68 12.46 3.56
CA ILE A 20 9.31 11.05 3.37
C ILE A 20 9.32 10.67 1.88
N GLY A 21 8.72 11.48 1.00
CA GLY A 21 8.70 11.19 -0.43
C GLY A 21 10.09 11.31 -1.08
N PHE A 22 10.94 12.20 -0.57
CA PHE A 22 12.36 12.26 -0.96
C PHE A 22 13.12 11.01 -0.51
N ILE A 23 12.94 10.56 0.73
CA ILE A 23 13.53 9.31 1.23
C ILE A 23 13.09 8.13 0.37
N TYR A 24 11.78 8.01 0.11
CA TYR A 24 11.23 6.96 -0.72
C TYR A 24 11.86 6.95 -2.12
N LEU A 25 11.89 8.09 -2.80
CA LEU A 25 12.44 8.14 -4.15
C LEU A 25 13.94 7.84 -4.18
N LYS A 26 14.71 8.51 -3.31
CA LYS A 26 16.17 8.45 -3.32
C LYS A 26 16.70 7.09 -2.88
N TYR A 27 16.07 6.47 -1.89
CA TYR A 27 16.57 5.22 -1.30
C TYR A 27 15.85 3.98 -1.82
N MET A 28 14.64 4.11 -2.39
CA MET A 28 13.86 2.97 -2.88
C MET A 28 13.82 2.90 -4.41
N CYS A 29 13.41 3.97 -5.11
CA CYS A 29 13.24 3.93 -6.57
C CYS A 29 14.56 4.02 -7.36
N PHE A 30 15.49 4.88 -6.92
CA PHE A 30 16.78 5.09 -7.61
C PHE A 30 17.99 4.70 -6.75
N GLY A 31 17.77 3.85 -5.74
CA GLY A 31 18.66 3.61 -4.61
C GLY A 31 20.12 3.30 -4.96
N ASP A 32 20.41 2.70 -6.11
CA ASP A 32 21.79 2.28 -6.43
C ASP A 32 22.60 3.36 -7.17
N SER A 33 21.92 4.28 -7.85
CA SER A 33 22.54 5.34 -8.65
C SER A 33 22.86 6.61 -7.85
N PHE A 34 22.11 6.89 -6.77
CA PHE A 34 22.22 8.16 -6.02
C PHE A 34 22.56 8.01 -4.53
N CYS A 35 22.72 6.78 -4.03
CA CYS A 35 23.13 6.55 -2.64
C CYS A 35 24.66 6.56 -2.56
N ARG A 36 25.25 7.60 -1.94
CA ARG A 36 26.71 7.73 -1.79
C ARG A 36 27.30 6.84 -0.68
N SER A 37 26.46 6.34 0.22
CA SER A 37 26.91 5.45 1.31
C SER A 37 26.90 4.01 0.83
N ASP A 38 28.07 3.39 0.76
CA ASP A 38 28.21 1.99 0.34
C ASP A 38 27.42 1.04 1.23
N PHE A 39 27.31 1.34 2.53
CA PHE A 39 26.48 0.59 3.46
C PHE A 39 25.00 0.56 3.03
N PHE A 40 24.39 1.73 2.77
CA PHE A 40 22.97 1.77 2.37
C PHE A 40 22.73 1.26 0.95
N ARG A 41 23.73 1.33 0.05
CA ARG A 41 23.66 0.68 -1.27
C ARG A 41 23.55 -0.84 -1.14
N MET A 42 24.39 -1.44 -0.29
CA MET A 42 24.43 -2.88 -0.10
C MET A 42 23.26 -3.44 0.73
N HIS A 43 22.58 -2.60 1.52
CA HIS A 43 21.48 -3.02 2.39
C HIS A 43 20.13 -2.46 1.94
N PHE A 44 19.64 -2.93 0.79
CA PHE A 44 18.36 -2.47 0.23
C PHE A 44 17.17 -2.65 1.18
N GLY A 45 17.06 -3.80 1.84
CA GLY A 45 15.95 -4.08 2.75
C GLY A 45 15.90 -3.17 3.98
N LEU A 46 17.07 -2.72 4.47
CA LEU A 46 17.15 -1.78 5.59
C LEU A 46 16.56 -0.40 5.21
N ARG A 47 16.74 0.03 3.96
CA ARG A 47 16.12 1.26 3.42
C ARG A 47 14.59 1.16 3.45
N ILE A 48 14.04 0.02 3.04
CA ILE A 48 12.59 -0.26 3.10
C ILE A 48 12.07 -0.21 4.53
N LEU A 49 12.78 -0.84 5.46
CA LEU A 49 12.38 -0.86 6.87
C LEU A 49 12.36 0.55 7.48
N ILE A 50 13.39 1.35 7.24
CA ILE A 50 13.45 2.75 7.70
C ILE A 50 12.25 3.54 7.16
N PHE A 51 11.98 3.44 5.84
CA PHE A 51 10.85 4.13 5.25
C PHE A 51 9.52 3.69 5.88
N ALA A 52 9.30 2.37 6.04
CA ALA A 52 8.06 1.83 6.60
C ALA A 52 7.80 2.38 8.00
N VAL A 53 8.82 2.34 8.86
CA VAL A 53 8.75 2.82 10.25
C VAL A 53 8.44 4.32 10.28
N ILE A 54 9.18 5.13 9.49
CA ILE A 54 8.94 6.57 9.42
C ILE A 54 7.52 6.87 8.92
N PHE A 55 7.07 6.19 7.86
CA PHE A 55 5.76 6.42 7.26
C PHE A 55 4.61 6.08 8.23
N VAL A 56 4.69 4.93 8.91
CA VAL A 56 3.69 4.51 9.91
C VAL A 56 3.69 5.47 11.10
N ILE A 57 4.85 5.81 11.66
CA ILE A 57 4.96 6.75 12.79
C ILE A 57 4.37 8.12 12.41
N CYS A 58 4.73 8.66 11.24
CA CYS A 58 4.19 9.94 10.79
C CYS A 58 2.68 9.90 10.57
N THR A 59 2.15 8.78 10.07
CA THR A 59 0.70 8.57 9.89
C THR A 59 -0.03 8.54 11.25
N GLU A 60 0.49 7.80 12.24
CA GLU A 60 -0.09 7.75 13.58
C GLU A 60 0.02 9.08 14.32
N LEU A 61 1.16 9.76 14.23
CA LEU A 61 1.34 11.09 14.83
C LEU A 61 0.38 12.10 14.21
N PHE A 62 0.19 12.06 12.89
CA PHE A 62 -0.77 12.93 12.22
C PHE A 62 -2.20 12.65 12.69
N ALA A 63 -2.59 11.38 12.76
CA ALA A 63 -3.90 10.99 13.25
C ALA A 63 -4.13 11.39 14.71
N HIS A 64 -3.13 11.19 15.57
CA HIS A 64 -3.17 11.59 16.98
C HIS A 64 -3.31 13.11 17.13
N LYS A 65 -2.55 13.91 16.37
CA LYS A 65 -2.65 15.37 16.39
C LYS A 65 -4.02 15.87 15.90
N LEU A 66 -4.66 15.15 14.98
CA LEU A 66 -6.04 15.43 14.55
C LEU A 66 -7.11 14.95 15.55
N GLY A 67 -6.73 14.31 16.66
CA GLY A 67 -7.67 13.73 17.62
C GLY A 67 -8.38 12.47 17.13
N ILE A 68 -7.95 11.89 15.99
CA ILE A 68 -8.55 10.70 15.40
C ILE A 68 -7.95 9.46 16.06
N THR A 69 -8.53 9.08 17.20
CA THR A 69 -8.12 7.89 17.95
C THR A 69 -8.73 6.60 17.39
N TYR A 70 -8.17 5.45 17.76
CA TYR A 70 -8.77 4.15 17.48
C TYR A 70 -10.19 4.02 18.07
N LYS A 71 -10.50 4.71 19.18
CA LYS A 71 -11.86 4.74 19.73
C LYS A 71 -12.86 5.41 18.78
N ALA A 72 -12.47 6.55 18.20
CA ALA A 72 -13.28 7.28 17.22
C ALA A 72 -13.54 6.46 15.93
N LEU A 73 -12.67 5.51 15.57
CA LEU A 73 -12.92 4.57 14.48
C LEU A 73 -14.10 3.62 14.79
N SER A 74 -14.17 3.06 16.01
CA SER A 74 -15.33 2.23 16.41
C SER A 74 -16.63 2.97 16.37
N GLU A 75 -16.63 4.23 16.84
CA GLU A 75 -17.85 5.04 16.93
C GLU A 75 -18.45 5.26 15.54
N LYS A 76 -17.63 5.15 14.49
CA LYS A 76 -18.02 5.19 13.08
C LYS A 76 -18.23 3.80 12.45
N ASN A 77 -18.38 2.75 13.25
CA ASN A 77 -18.49 1.34 12.80
C ASN A 77 -17.27 0.82 11.99
N ASN A 78 -16.10 1.46 12.09
CA ASN A 78 -14.88 0.97 11.45
C ASN A 78 -14.13 -0.01 12.34
N SER A 79 -13.33 -0.88 11.72
CA SER A 79 -12.48 -1.85 12.44
C SER A 79 -11.35 -1.17 13.21
N LYS A 80 -11.28 -1.41 14.53
CA LYS A 80 -10.17 -0.97 15.39
C LYS A 80 -8.91 -1.83 15.25
N VAL A 81 -9.11 -3.10 14.91
CA VAL A 81 -8.05 -4.12 14.99
C VAL A 81 -7.28 -4.21 13.67
N GLU A 82 -7.96 -3.99 12.53
CA GLU A 82 -7.33 -4.10 11.21
C GLU A 82 -6.14 -3.16 10.99
N PRO A 83 -6.20 -1.85 11.34
CA PRO A 83 -5.02 -1.01 11.18
C PRO A 83 -3.83 -1.55 11.95
N PHE A 84 -4.07 -2.10 13.15
CA PHE A 84 -3.02 -2.71 13.97
C PHE A 84 -2.44 -3.98 13.36
N ILE A 85 -3.29 -4.87 12.83
CA ILE A 85 -2.85 -6.06 12.09
C ILE A 85 -1.98 -5.66 10.90
N TYR A 86 -2.41 -4.68 10.10
CA TYR A 86 -1.65 -4.23 8.94
C TYR A 86 -0.33 -3.56 9.33
N MET A 87 -0.26 -2.82 10.45
CA MET A 87 1.02 -2.31 10.97
C MET A 87 1.99 -3.45 11.30
N ILE A 88 1.52 -4.52 11.94
CA ILE A 88 2.35 -5.70 12.22
C ILE A 88 2.80 -6.36 10.92
N CYS A 89 1.91 -6.53 9.95
CA CYS A 89 2.26 -7.07 8.64
C CYS A 89 3.33 -6.24 7.92
N ILE A 90 3.19 -4.91 7.92
CA ILE A 90 4.20 -3.99 7.35
C ILE A 90 5.54 -4.19 8.07
N ALA A 91 5.54 -4.23 9.40
CA ALA A 91 6.75 -4.42 10.18
C ALA A 91 7.43 -5.76 9.88
N LEU A 92 6.68 -6.87 9.87
CA LEU A 92 7.19 -8.20 9.55
C LEU A 92 7.76 -8.28 8.14
N GLN A 93 7.04 -7.78 7.14
CA GLN A 93 7.49 -7.76 5.75
C GLN A 93 8.74 -6.88 5.58
N SER A 94 8.79 -5.71 6.23
CA SER A 94 9.95 -4.82 6.19
C SER A 94 11.17 -5.38 6.90
N ILE A 95 11.00 -6.00 8.08
CA ILE A 95 12.08 -6.67 8.80
C ILE A 95 12.59 -7.86 7.98
N SER A 96 11.68 -8.65 7.42
CA SER A 96 12.02 -9.74 6.51
C SER A 96 12.90 -9.28 5.36
N LEU A 97 12.51 -8.20 4.66
CA LEU A 97 13.31 -7.64 3.57
C LEU A 97 14.67 -7.15 4.08
N ALA A 98 14.75 -6.56 5.27
CA ALA A 98 16.02 -6.11 5.86
C ALA A 98 16.97 -7.26 6.22
N VAL A 99 16.44 -8.41 6.64
CA VAL A 99 17.24 -9.59 7.04
C VAL A 99 17.59 -10.47 5.86
N TRP A 100 16.62 -10.79 5.01
CA TRP A 100 16.76 -11.78 3.94
C TRP A 100 16.97 -11.19 2.56
N HIS A 101 16.82 -9.87 2.39
CA HIS A 101 16.62 -9.24 1.08
C HIS A 101 15.36 -9.80 0.39
N TYR A 102 15.24 -9.61 -0.93
CA TYR A 102 14.18 -10.26 -1.68
C TYR A 102 14.45 -11.75 -1.76
N HIS A 103 13.39 -12.55 -1.64
CA HIS A 103 13.50 -13.97 -1.98
C HIS A 103 13.65 -14.11 -3.49
N ASP A 104 14.44 -15.09 -3.94
CA ASP A 104 14.69 -15.29 -5.37
C ASP A 104 13.35 -15.45 -6.11
N ASP A 105 13.21 -14.77 -7.25
CA ASP A 105 11.99 -14.69 -8.07
C ASP A 105 10.77 -13.99 -7.43
N TRP A 106 10.90 -13.43 -6.21
CA TRP A 106 9.78 -12.78 -5.50
C TRP A 106 9.84 -11.26 -5.53
N GLU A 107 10.90 -10.65 -6.03
CA GLU A 107 11.16 -9.20 -5.95
C GLU A 107 9.93 -8.34 -6.22
N PHE A 108 9.32 -8.52 -7.40
CA PHE A 108 8.12 -7.78 -7.80
C PHE A 108 6.92 -8.06 -6.90
N ILE A 109 6.71 -9.33 -6.53
CA ILE A 109 5.53 -9.77 -5.76
C ILE A 109 5.62 -9.30 -4.30
N GLN A 110 6.79 -9.43 -3.68
CA GLN A 110 7.07 -8.92 -2.34
C GLN A 110 6.89 -7.42 -2.27
N LEU A 111 7.45 -6.69 -3.23
CA LEU A 111 7.30 -5.25 -3.31
C LEU A 111 5.82 -4.87 -3.48
N LEU A 112 5.11 -5.53 -4.38
CA LEU A 112 3.70 -5.27 -4.67
C LEU A 112 2.82 -5.51 -3.43
N PHE A 113 2.94 -6.65 -2.76
CA PHE A 113 2.14 -6.97 -1.57
C PHE A 113 2.51 -6.09 -0.37
N TRP A 114 3.76 -5.66 -0.26
CA TRP A 114 4.16 -4.69 0.75
C TRP A 114 3.46 -3.33 0.55
N HIS A 115 3.38 -2.84 -0.69
CA HIS A 115 2.61 -1.63 -1.01
C HIS A 115 1.11 -1.79 -0.76
N PHE A 116 0.53 -2.94 -1.14
CA PHE A 116 -0.87 -3.23 -0.84
C PHE A 116 -1.13 -3.19 0.68
N THR A 117 -0.23 -3.77 1.47
CA THR A 117 -0.34 -3.79 2.94
C THR A 117 -0.28 -2.37 3.51
N ILE A 118 0.62 -1.51 3.01
CA ILE A 118 0.69 -0.08 3.39
C ILE A 118 -0.60 0.66 3.07
N ILE A 119 -1.14 0.48 1.86
CA ILE A 119 -2.36 1.16 1.45
C ILE A 119 -3.55 0.68 2.28
N TYR A 120 -3.66 -0.62 2.55
CA TYR A 120 -4.70 -1.17 3.43
C TYR A 120 -4.58 -0.64 4.85
N TYR A 121 -3.38 -0.54 5.38
CA TYR A 121 -3.14 0.13 6.66
C TYR A 121 -3.69 1.55 6.65
N VAL A 122 -3.36 2.37 5.64
CA VAL A 122 -3.82 3.76 5.58
C VAL A 122 -5.35 3.82 5.47
N LEU A 123 -5.96 3.04 4.58
CA LEU A 123 -7.42 2.99 4.41
C LEU A 123 -8.14 2.55 5.69
N ALA A 124 -7.62 1.54 6.38
CA ALA A 124 -8.16 1.08 7.65
C ALA A 124 -8.02 2.18 8.71
N ARG A 125 -6.85 2.84 8.78
CA ARG A 125 -6.53 3.85 9.79
C ARG A 125 -7.30 5.15 9.61
N THR A 126 -7.62 5.53 8.37
CA THR A 126 -8.43 6.71 8.03
C THR A 126 -9.93 6.43 8.05
N GLY A 127 -10.35 5.17 8.15
CA GLY A 127 -11.76 4.77 8.04
C GLY A 127 -12.31 4.96 6.62
N SER A 128 -11.47 4.72 5.60
CA SER A 128 -11.79 4.92 4.19
C SER A 128 -12.11 3.62 3.44
N LEU A 129 -12.17 2.47 4.13
CA LEU A 129 -12.63 1.20 3.55
C LEU A 129 -14.14 1.26 3.25
N ALA A 130 -14.56 0.78 2.09
CA ALA A 130 -15.93 0.87 1.59
C ALA A 130 -16.97 0.24 2.54
N ALA A 131 -16.61 -0.89 3.16
CA ALA A 131 -17.44 -1.59 4.14
C ALA A 131 -17.07 -1.26 5.61
N GLY A 132 -16.24 -0.24 5.84
CA GLY A 132 -15.66 0.11 7.15
C GLY A 132 -14.61 -0.87 7.69
N ARG A 133 -14.39 -1.95 6.96
CA ARG A 133 -13.46 -3.06 7.20
C ARG A 133 -13.11 -3.70 5.86
N SER A 134 -12.07 -4.52 5.85
CA SER A 134 -11.69 -5.32 4.69
C SER A 134 -12.88 -6.19 4.28
N GLY A 135 -13.34 -6.03 3.03
CA GLY A 135 -14.63 -6.55 2.61
C GLY A 135 -14.60 -7.15 1.22
N ILE A 136 -15.78 -7.51 0.69
CA ILE A 136 -15.87 -8.03 -0.68
C ILE A 136 -15.46 -7.00 -1.73
N LEU A 137 -15.56 -5.71 -1.40
CA LEU A 137 -15.15 -4.59 -2.24
C LEU A 137 -13.64 -4.31 -2.17
N PHE A 138 -12.82 -5.27 -1.76
CA PHE A 138 -11.38 -5.10 -1.57
C PHE A 138 -10.65 -4.58 -2.82
N LEU A 139 -11.08 -4.96 -4.02
CA LEU A 139 -10.52 -4.44 -5.28
C LEU A 139 -10.86 -2.97 -5.49
N LEU A 140 -12.08 -2.57 -5.12
CA LEU A 140 -12.51 -1.18 -5.15
C LEU A 140 -11.74 -0.38 -4.08
N ASP A 141 -11.54 -0.94 -2.89
CA ASP A 141 -10.72 -0.34 -1.83
C ASP A 141 -9.26 -0.15 -2.29
N CYS A 142 -8.67 -1.16 -2.95
CA CYS A 142 -7.36 -1.05 -3.59
C CYS A 142 -7.34 0.11 -4.57
N PHE A 143 -8.29 0.15 -5.51
CA PHE A 143 -8.35 1.21 -6.53
C PHE A 143 -8.53 2.59 -5.90
N GLN A 144 -9.36 2.70 -4.85
CA GLN A 144 -9.56 3.93 -4.10
C GLN A 144 -8.27 4.39 -3.43
N GLY A 145 -7.57 3.49 -2.75
CA GLY A 145 -6.29 3.79 -2.10
C GLY A 145 -5.20 4.16 -3.10
N PHE A 146 -5.07 3.42 -4.20
CA PHE A 146 -4.03 3.67 -5.18
C PHE A 146 -4.28 4.94 -6.00
N PHE A 147 -5.52 5.21 -6.39
CA PHE A 147 -5.83 6.23 -7.39
C PHE A 147 -6.83 7.26 -6.90
N THR A 148 -8.01 6.84 -6.43
CA THR A 148 -9.11 7.79 -6.17
C THR A 148 -8.79 8.79 -5.06
N ILE A 149 -8.28 8.34 -3.91
CA ILE A 149 -7.97 9.21 -2.77
C ILE A 149 -6.80 10.16 -3.11
N PRO A 150 -5.65 9.68 -3.64
CA PRO A 150 -4.55 10.57 -4.00
C PRO A 150 -4.92 11.58 -5.09
N LEU A 151 -5.60 11.13 -6.15
CA LEU A 151 -5.92 11.99 -7.31
C LEU A 151 -7.05 12.98 -7.03
N SER A 152 -8.04 12.63 -6.21
CA SER A 152 -9.08 13.60 -5.82
C SER A 152 -8.57 14.66 -4.84
N ASN A 153 -7.45 14.41 -4.16
CA ASN A 153 -6.82 15.34 -3.21
C ASN A 153 -5.53 15.96 -3.75
N ILE A 154 -5.39 16.01 -5.07
CA ILE A 154 -4.27 16.61 -5.80
C ILE A 154 -3.99 18.06 -5.30
N GLY A 155 -5.00 18.88 -5.04
CA GLY A 155 -4.78 20.25 -4.54
C GLY A 155 -4.38 20.35 -3.06
N LEU A 156 -4.48 19.26 -2.28
CA LEU A 156 -4.48 19.33 -0.83
C LEU A 156 -3.12 19.75 -0.26
N ARG A 157 -2.03 19.18 -0.78
CA ARG A 157 -0.68 19.52 -0.30
C ARG A 157 -0.34 20.98 -0.57
N PHE A 158 -0.60 21.46 -1.79
CA PHE A 158 -0.39 22.85 -2.18
C PHE A 158 -1.21 23.80 -1.30
N THR A 159 -2.52 23.56 -1.18
CA THR A 159 -3.40 24.41 -0.37
C THR A 159 -3.03 24.39 1.12
N SER A 160 -2.55 23.28 1.66
CA SER A 160 -2.10 23.21 3.06
C SER A 160 -0.83 24.02 3.35
N ILE A 161 0.05 24.19 2.36
CA ILE A 161 1.29 24.95 2.51
C ILE A 161 1.05 26.45 2.31
N PHE A 162 0.29 26.82 1.27
CA PHE A 162 0.19 28.20 0.79
C PHE A 162 -1.05 28.96 1.29
N LYS A 163 -2.08 28.30 1.83
CA LYS A 163 -3.27 29.00 2.35
C LYS A 163 -2.95 29.66 3.70
N LYS A 164 -3.12 30.98 3.78
CA LYS A 164 -2.88 31.78 5.00
C LYS A 164 -3.87 31.40 6.11
N ASN A 165 -3.42 31.43 7.37
CA ASN A 165 -4.27 31.15 8.53
C ASN A 165 -5.34 32.24 8.68
N GLU A 166 -6.60 31.83 8.84
CA GLU A 166 -7.75 32.75 9.00
C GLU A 166 -7.85 33.35 10.41
N THR A 167 -7.02 32.90 11.36
CA THR A 167 -6.95 33.39 12.73
C THR A 167 -6.34 34.80 12.87
N ASP A 168 -5.97 35.44 11.77
CA ASP A 168 -5.49 36.83 11.73
C ASP A 168 -6.65 37.85 11.58
N LYS A 169 -7.84 37.49 12.06
CA LYS A 169 -9.02 38.37 12.11
C LYS A 169 -9.62 38.38 13.51
N SER A 170 -8.97 39.10 14.42
CA SER A 170 -9.67 39.73 15.55
C SER A 170 -10.43 40.96 15.04
N PRO A 171 -11.68 41.18 15.46
CA PRO A 171 -12.37 42.45 15.26
C PRO A 171 -11.75 43.48 16.22
N ASP A 172 -11.71 44.73 15.80
CA ASP A 172 -11.12 45.88 16.50
C ASP A 172 -9.59 45.94 16.51
N GLU A 173 -9.04 46.46 15.41
CA GLU A 173 -8.29 47.72 15.48
C GLU A 173 -8.14 48.30 14.07
N THR A 174 -8.85 49.40 13.85
CA THR A 174 -8.57 50.37 12.80
C THR A 174 -7.17 50.92 13.00
N ILE A 175 -6.22 50.52 12.16
CA ILE A 175 -5.14 51.31 11.53
C ILE A 175 -4.01 50.37 11.08
N SER A 176 -3.59 50.55 9.83
CA SER A 176 -2.38 49.98 9.20
C SER A 176 -2.49 48.59 8.52
N LYS A 177 -2.85 48.65 7.24
CA LYS A 177 -2.38 47.82 6.11
C LYS A 177 -1.77 46.44 6.43
N LYS A 178 -2.61 45.41 6.21
CA LYS A 178 -2.32 44.12 5.53
C LYS A 178 -0.84 43.76 5.34
N SER A 179 -0.36 42.80 6.15
CA SER A 179 0.82 41.97 5.83
C SER A 179 0.53 41.02 4.66
N PHE A 180 0.56 41.57 3.45
CA PHE A 180 1.41 40.98 2.42
C PHE A 180 2.83 41.31 2.88
N LEU A 181 3.80 40.40 2.79
CA LEU A 181 5.20 40.81 2.86
C LEU A 181 5.41 41.76 1.68
N THR A 182 5.12 43.04 1.89
CA THR A 182 5.28 44.09 0.90
C THR A 182 6.72 43.96 0.43
N LEU A 183 6.95 43.98 -0.88
CA LEU A 183 8.27 44.02 -1.48
C LEU A 183 9.22 44.94 -0.67
N GLN A 184 8.69 46.04 -0.14
CA GLN A 184 9.32 46.94 0.81
C GLN A 184 9.92 46.29 2.07
N HIS A 185 9.24 45.41 2.81
CA HIS A 185 9.82 44.75 4.00
C HIS A 185 10.94 43.78 3.64
N VAL A 186 10.78 43.03 2.53
CA VAL A 186 11.85 42.16 2.02
C VAL A 186 13.03 43.01 1.55
N ILE A 187 12.77 44.12 0.87
CA ILE A 187 13.78 45.10 0.47
C ILE A 187 14.47 45.69 1.70
N THR A 188 13.74 46.11 2.73
CA THR A 188 14.32 46.68 3.95
C THR A 188 15.19 45.65 4.67
N ILE A 189 14.72 44.41 4.86
CA ILE A 189 15.52 43.34 5.46
C ILE A 189 16.78 43.05 4.62
N THR A 190 16.65 43.01 3.30
CA THR A 190 17.78 42.75 2.40
C THR A 190 18.80 43.89 2.42
N ILE A 191 18.34 45.15 2.41
CA ILE A 191 19.19 46.34 2.53
C ILE A 191 19.87 46.36 3.90
N SER A 192 19.14 46.09 4.99
CA SER A 192 19.71 46.03 6.33
C SER A 192 20.77 44.93 6.46
N LEU A 193 20.53 43.75 5.87
CA LEU A 193 21.50 42.66 5.83
C LEU A 193 22.73 43.02 4.99
N PHE A 194 22.53 43.72 3.87
CA PHE A 194 23.61 44.17 2.99
C PHE A 194 24.48 45.24 3.65
N ILE A 195 23.86 46.20 4.34
CA ILE A 195 24.58 47.20 5.14
C ILE A 195 25.34 46.51 6.28
N ALA A 196 24.71 45.58 7.01
CA ALA A 196 25.37 44.83 8.07
C ALA A 196 26.57 44.02 7.55
N LEU A 197 26.45 43.42 6.37
CA LEU A 197 27.54 42.71 5.71
C LEU A 197 28.70 43.64 5.37
N ILE A 198 28.44 44.81 4.78
CA ILE A 198 29.47 45.82 4.47
C ILE A 198 30.18 46.26 5.74
N VAL A 199 29.43 46.58 6.80
CA VAL A 199 29.99 46.98 8.10
C VAL A 199 30.88 45.86 8.68
N CYS A 200 30.42 44.60 8.60
CA CYS A 200 31.21 43.46 9.05
C CYS A 200 32.47 43.25 8.21
N LEU A 201 32.43 43.48 6.89
CA LEU A 201 33.61 43.37 6.02
C LEU A 201 34.66 44.44 6.32
N ILE A 202 34.23 45.68 6.59
CA ILE A 202 35.13 46.77 6.99
C ILE A 202 35.71 46.50 8.38
N ALA A 203 34.89 46.05 9.34
CA ALA A 203 35.36 45.66 10.66
C ALA A 203 36.35 44.48 10.56
N TYR A 204 36.08 43.51 9.70
CA TYR A 204 36.98 42.39 9.43
C TYR A 204 38.33 42.86 8.89
N SER A 205 38.37 43.76 7.90
CA SER A 205 39.65 44.25 7.36
C SER A 205 40.48 44.97 8.43
N GLN A 206 39.84 45.80 9.27
CA GLN A 206 40.52 46.47 10.38
C GLN A 206 41.05 45.50 11.45
N LEU A 207 40.26 44.49 11.81
CA LEU A 207 40.64 43.47 12.79
C LEU A 207 41.71 42.50 12.26
N ALA A 208 41.67 42.18 10.97
CA ALA A 208 42.67 41.34 10.29
C ALA A 208 44.02 42.04 10.17
N ASP A 209 44.03 43.35 9.91
CA ASP A 209 45.24 44.17 9.89
C ASP A 209 45.84 44.33 11.31
N ALA A 210 44.99 44.42 12.33
CA ALA A 210 45.41 44.51 13.74
C ALA A 210 45.98 43.19 14.29
N SER A 211 45.59 42.03 13.74
CA SER A 211 46.03 40.72 14.22
C SER A 211 46.24 39.71 13.10
N LYS A 212 47.50 39.33 12.89
CA LYS A 212 47.89 38.27 11.93
C LYS A 212 47.23 36.91 12.21
N THR A 213 46.89 36.62 13.47
CA THR A 213 46.19 35.38 13.85
C THR A 213 44.71 35.44 13.47
N PHE A 214 44.08 36.60 13.59
CA PHE A 214 42.68 36.82 13.21
C PHE A 214 42.50 36.77 11.68
N GLY A 215 43.43 37.37 10.91
CA GLY A 215 43.44 37.27 9.45
C GLY A 215 43.51 35.82 8.95
N LYS A 216 44.43 35.01 9.51
CA LYS A 216 44.55 33.58 9.17
C LYS A 216 43.29 32.76 9.48
N LEU A 217 42.56 33.10 10.55
CA LEU A 217 41.30 32.43 10.89
C LEU A 217 40.21 32.76 9.85
N GLY A 218 40.14 34.02 9.41
CA GLY A 218 39.22 34.45 8.36
C GLY A 218 39.53 33.81 7.00
N ASP A 219 40.79 33.73 6.61
CA ASP A 219 41.22 33.06 5.38
C ASP A 219 40.82 31.57 5.37
N LYS A 220 40.96 30.91 6.52
CA LYS A 220 40.54 29.51 6.69
C LYS A 220 39.01 29.36 6.66
N MET A 221 38.25 30.23 7.33
CA MET A 221 36.79 30.21 7.24
C MET A 221 36.31 30.48 5.81
N TYR A 222 36.95 31.39 5.09
CA TYR A 222 36.66 31.68 3.69
C TYR A 222 36.93 30.48 2.79
N SER A 223 38.08 29.80 2.96
CA SER A 223 38.39 28.58 2.22
C SER A 223 37.42 27.44 2.53
N ASP A 224 37.05 27.25 3.81
CA ASP A 224 36.14 26.20 4.24
C ASP A 224 34.71 26.44 3.72
N VAL A 225 34.25 27.70 3.72
CA VAL A 225 32.94 28.09 3.17
C VAL A 225 32.90 27.93 1.65
N ILE A 226 33.95 28.36 0.93
CA ILE A 226 34.05 28.18 -0.51
C ILE A 226 34.12 26.70 -0.88
N GLU A 227 34.88 25.90 -0.15
CA GLU A 227 34.94 24.46 -0.38
C GLU A 227 33.60 23.78 -0.10
N PHE A 228 32.90 24.16 0.98
CA PHE A 228 31.56 23.68 1.28
C PHE A 228 30.55 24.04 0.18
N ILE A 229 30.55 25.28 -0.29
CA ILE A 229 29.64 25.75 -1.34
C ILE A 229 29.95 25.08 -2.68
N ASN A 230 31.20 25.15 -3.15
CA ASN A 230 31.60 24.70 -4.48
C ASN A 230 31.66 23.18 -4.61
N LYS A 231 32.24 22.47 -3.63
CA LYS A 231 32.38 21.01 -3.72
C LYS A 231 31.27 20.24 -3.01
N GLY A 232 30.73 20.75 -1.91
CA GLY A 232 29.77 20.01 -1.08
C GLY A 232 28.31 20.25 -1.49
N PHE A 233 27.90 21.50 -1.52
CA PHE A 233 26.49 21.88 -1.68
C PHE A 233 26.03 21.81 -3.13
N PHE A 234 26.71 22.48 -4.06
CA PHE A 234 26.29 22.52 -5.46
C PHE A 234 26.44 21.17 -6.18
N SER A 235 27.51 20.40 -5.89
CA SER A 235 27.65 19.05 -6.46
C SER A 235 26.54 18.11 -5.94
N SER A 236 26.25 18.15 -4.65
CA SER A 236 25.20 17.32 -4.05
C SER A 236 23.81 17.77 -4.52
N LEU A 237 23.57 19.07 -4.74
CA LEU A 237 22.32 19.55 -5.33
C LEU A 237 22.20 19.11 -6.79
N TYR A 238 23.24 19.24 -7.60
CA TYR A 238 23.25 18.82 -9.01
C TYR A 238 22.96 17.32 -9.13
N ASP A 239 23.67 16.49 -8.36
CA ASP A 239 23.48 15.03 -8.34
C ASP A 239 22.06 14.65 -7.88
N ASN A 240 21.44 15.43 -7.01
CA ASN A 240 20.12 15.12 -6.45
C ASN A 240 18.98 15.95 -7.06
N ILE A 241 19.22 16.80 -8.06
CA ILE A 241 18.20 17.74 -8.57
C ILE A 241 17.01 16.98 -9.17
N ALA A 242 17.30 15.90 -9.90
CA ALA A 242 16.29 14.98 -10.41
C ALA A 242 15.50 14.35 -9.26
N CYS A 243 16.18 13.86 -8.21
CA CYS A 243 15.52 13.32 -7.02
C CYS A 243 14.64 14.38 -6.32
N PHE A 244 15.10 15.62 -6.19
CA PHE A 244 14.31 16.69 -5.59
C PHE A 244 13.05 17.01 -6.40
N LEU A 245 13.16 17.08 -7.74
CA LEU A 245 12.01 17.34 -8.62
C LEU A 245 11.02 16.17 -8.64
N PHE A 246 11.50 14.95 -8.83
CA PHE A 246 10.65 13.76 -8.85
C PHE A 246 10.13 13.37 -7.46
N SER A 247 10.72 13.85 -6.37
CA SER A 247 10.16 13.65 -5.02
C SER A 247 8.88 14.44 -4.81
N ILE A 248 8.64 15.53 -5.57
CA ILE A 248 7.43 16.34 -5.46
C ILE A 248 6.16 15.51 -5.73
N PRO A 249 6.01 14.81 -6.87
CA PRO A 249 4.82 14.00 -7.14
C PRO A 249 4.65 12.83 -6.15
N ILE A 250 5.74 12.23 -5.67
CA ILE A 250 5.68 11.13 -4.69
C ILE A 250 5.24 11.65 -3.32
N SER A 251 5.87 12.71 -2.84
CA SER A 251 5.52 13.35 -1.56
C SER A 251 4.09 13.84 -1.54
N TRP A 252 3.62 14.27 -2.70
CA TRP A 252 2.26 14.65 -2.92
C TRP A 252 1.30 13.48 -2.87
N TYR A 253 1.61 12.40 -3.59
CA TYR A 253 0.84 11.17 -3.55
C TYR A 253 0.67 10.66 -2.12
N LEU A 254 1.79 10.51 -1.38
CA LEU A 254 1.78 10.04 0.01
C LEU A 254 0.98 10.95 0.94
N PHE A 255 1.13 12.28 0.80
CA PHE A 255 0.35 13.22 1.58
C PHE A 255 -1.15 13.14 1.27
N SER A 256 -1.50 13.14 -0.02
CA SER A 256 -2.89 13.11 -0.47
C SER A 256 -3.60 11.82 -0.08
N LEU A 257 -2.87 10.69 -0.06
CA LEU A 257 -3.38 9.41 0.43
C LEU A 257 -3.81 9.51 1.90
N VAL A 258 -2.91 9.95 2.79
CA VAL A 258 -3.15 10.00 4.24
C VAL A 258 -4.06 11.17 4.62
N ALA A 259 -3.71 12.38 4.22
CA ALA A 259 -4.43 13.60 4.56
C ALA A 259 -5.80 13.68 3.86
N GLY A 260 -5.92 13.17 2.64
CA GLY A 260 -7.19 13.04 1.93
C GLY A 260 -8.12 12.04 2.61
N GLY A 261 -7.58 10.91 3.05
CA GLY A 261 -8.30 9.93 3.87
C GLY A 261 -8.86 10.56 5.15
N PHE A 262 -8.04 11.26 5.94
CA PHE A 262 -8.50 11.92 7.17
C PHE A 262 -9.48 13.07 6.94
N LYS A 263 -9.25 13.90 5.92
CA LYS A 263 -10.14 15.02 5.58
C LYS A 263 -11.55 14.55 5.25
N LYS A 264 -11.67 13.45 4.51
CA LYS A 264 -12.98 12.89 4.17
C LYS A 264 -13.57 12.09 5.33
N GLY A 265 -12.75 11.30 6.02
CA GLY A 265 -13.13 10.53 7.22
C GLY A 265 -14.24 9.50 6.99
N LYS A 266 -14.49 9.16 5.72
CA LYS A 266 -15.44 8.15 5.21
C LYS A 266 -14.97 7.65 3.83
N PRO A 267 -15.37 6.44 3.39
CA PRO A 267 -15.01 5.93 2.06
C PRO A 267 -15.54 6.80 0.93
N TYR A 268 -14.93 6.68 -0.26
CA TYR A 268 -15.41 7.41 -1.44
C TYR A 268 -16.67 6.81 -2.03
N CYS A 269 -16.71 5.48 -2.07
CA CYS A 269 -17.88 4.69 -2.40
C CYS A 269 -18.15 3.76 -1.22
N THR A 270 -19.30 3.91 -0.58
CA THR A 270 -19.80 2.98 0.45
C THR A 270 -20.38 1.73 -0.20
N ASP A 271 -20.48 0.65 0.55
CA ASP A 271 -21.20 -0.56 0.14
C ASP A 271 -22.63 -0.26 -0.34
N THR A 272 -23.38 0.60 0.38
CA THR A 272 -24.74 1.00 0.01
C THR A 272 -24.79 1.82 -1.27
N GLN A 273 -23.79 2.66 -1.52
CA GLN A 273 -23.72 3.46 -2.76
C GLN A 273 -23.37 2.59 -3.95
N PHE A 274 -22.42 1.66 -3.77
CA PHE A 274 -22.07 0.69 -4.80
C PHE A 274 -23.32 -0.11 -5.22
N GLU A 275 -24.06 -0.64 -4.25
CA GLU A 275 -25.30 -1.38 -4.49
C GLU A 275 -26.36 -0.53 -5.20
N ALA A 276 -26.51 0.74 -4.83
CA ALA A 276 -27.44 1.65 -5.48
C ALA A 276 -27.07 1.92 -6.94
N GLU A 277 -25.78 2.12 -7.25
CA GLU A 277 -25.29 2.35 -8.61
C GLU A 277 -25.40 1.09 -9.48
N THR A 278 -25.13 -0.09 -8.92
CA THR A 278 -25.24 -1.37 -9.64
C THR A 278 -26.67 -1.90 -9.73
N SER A 279 -27.63 -1.38 -8.97
CA SER A 279 -29.03 -1.85 -8.97
C SER A 279 -29.68 -1.90 -10.36
N THR A 280 -29.29 -0.99 -11.26
CA THR A 280 -29.79 -0.96 -12.65
C THR A 280 -29.31 -2.14 -13.50
N LEU A 281 -28.23 -2.80 -13.09
CA LEU A 281 -27.63 -3.98 -13.73
C LEU A 281 -28.30 -5.29 -13.30
N HIS A 282 -29.07 -5.30 -12.20
CA HIS A 282 -29.83 -6.46 -11.67
C HIS A 282 -31.02 -6.84 -12.55
N ARG A 283 -30.78 -7.11 -13.84
CA ARG A 283 -31.80 -7.41 -14.84
C ARG A 283 -31.89 -8.89 -15.18
N LEU A 284 -30.81 -9.65 -14.98
CA LEU A 284 -30.76 -11.05 -15.40
C LEU A 284 -31.66 -11.91 -14.50
N PRO A 285 -32.52 -12.73 -15.11
CA PRO A 285 -33.36 -13.65 -14.37
C PRO A 285 -32.53 -14.79 -13.76
N ASN A 286 -32.99 -15.34 -12.63
CA ASN A 286 -32.26 -16.35 -11.87
C ASN A 286 -31.94 -17.63 -12.68
N TYR A 287 -32.77 -17.95 -13.69
CA TYR A 287 -32.53 -19.12 -14.56
C TYR A 287 -31.30 -19.02 -15.44
N SER A 288 -30.87 -17.82 -15.82
CA SER A 288 -29.61 -17.65 -16.54
C SER A 288 -28.42 -18.08 -15.67
N ALA A 289 -28.43 -17.76 -14.37
CA ALA A 289 -27.40 -18.19 -13.44
C ALA A 289 -27.42 -19.70 -13.20
N PHE A 290 -28.61 -20.32 -13.14
CA PHE A 290 -28.74 -21.78 -13.05
C PHE A 290 -28.10 -22.50 -14.24
N ILE A 291 -28.37 -22.04 -15.46
CA ILE A 291 -27.83 -22.66 -16.68
C ILE A 291 -26.30 -22.56 -16.70
N ILE A 292 -25.75 -21.38 -16.38
CA ILE A 292 -24.30 -21.15 -16.38
C ILE A 292 -23.61 -22.01 -15.31
N ILE A 293 -24.03 -21.89 -14.04
CA ILE A 293 -23.39 -22.62 -12.94
C ILE A 293 -23.59 -24.13 -13.13
N GLY A 294 -24.77 -24.56 -13.57
CA GLY A 294 -25.10 -25.96 -13.82
C GLY A 294 -24.23 -26.56 -14.93
N SER A 295 -24.06 -25.86 -16.05
CA SER A 295 -23.20 -26.30 -17.15
C SER A 295 -21.74 -26.45 -16.69
N VAL A 296 -21.23 -25.49 -15.92
CA VAL A 296 -19.87 -25.56 -15.38
C VAL A 296 -19.72 -26.72 -14.38
N CYS A 297 -20.72 -26.95 -13.52
CA CYS A 297 -20.72 -28.10 -12.60
C CYS A 297 -20.73 -29.44 -13.34
N ILE A 298 -21.48 -29.57 -14.44
CA ILE A 298 -21.47 -30.79 -15.28
C ILE A 298 -20.08 -31.01 -15.85
N LEU A 299 -19.44 -29.97 -16.42
CA LEU A 299 -18.08 -30.06 -16.95
C LEU A 299 -17.07 -30.48 -15.87
N TYR A 300 -17.15 -29.89 -14.67
CA TYR A 300 -16.29 -30.28 -13.55
C TYR A 300 -16.53 -31.71 -13.08
N THR A 301 -17.79 -32.16 -13.08
CA THR A 301 -18.14 -33.55 -12.75
C THR A 301 -17.51 -34.53 -13.75
N VAL A 302 -17.68 -34.26 -15.06
CA VAL A 302 -17.10 -35.09 -16.13
C VAL A 302 -15.57 -35.12 -16.00
N PHE A 303 -14.93 -33.96 -15.84
CA PHE A 303 -13.48 -33.88 -15.66
C PHE A 303 -12.98 -34.63 -14.43
N LEU A 304 -13.68 -34.53 -13.30
CA LEU A 304 -13.28 -35.23 -12.08
C LEU A 304 -13.49 -36.74 -12.22
N ALA A 305 -14.58 -37.17 -12.88
CA ALA A 305 -14.82 -38.57 -13.19
C ALA A 305 -13.74 -39.16 -14.11
N THR A 306 -13.35 -38.46 -15.17
CA THR A 306 -12.26 -38.90 -16.06
C THR A 306 -10.91 -38.90 -15.34
N SER A 307 -10.65 -37.91 -14.47
CA SER A 307 -9.41 -37.87 -13.68
C SER A 307 -9.31 -39.03 -12.69
N VAL A 308 -10.43 -39.41 -12.04
CA VAL A 308 -10.49 -40.58 -11.16
C VAL A 308 -10.31 -41.88 -11.95
N TYR A 309 -10.92 -41.98 -13.14
CA TYR A 309 -10.71 -43.10 -14.04
C TYR A 309 -9.23 -43.24 -14.42
N ASP A 310 -8.58 -42.16 -14.87
CA ASP A 310 -7.17 -42.17 -15.22
C ASP A 310 -6.28 -42.54 -14.03
N PHE A 311 -6.62 -42.07 -12.83
CA PHE A 311 -5.92 -42.42 -11.59
C PHE A 311 -5.97 -43.93 -11.31
N ILE A 312 -7.15 -44.53 -11.36
CA ILE A 312 -7.39 -45.95 -11.03
C ILE A 312 -6.70 -46.87 -12.06
N TYR A 313 -6.83 -46.56 -13.36
CA TYR A 313 -6.43 -47.47 -14.43
C TYR A 313 -5.01 -47.25 -14.97
N HIS A 314 -4.41 -46.05 -14.81
CA HIS A 314 -3.11 -45.72 -15.40
C HIS A 314 -1.97 -45.45 -14.39
N LYS A 315 -2.04 -46.02 -13.16
CA LYS A 315 -1.02 -45.83 -12.08
C LYS A 315 -0.65 -44.36 -11.87
N GLY A 316 -1.66 -43.49 -11.85
CA GLY A 316 -1.47 -42.06 -11.93
C GLY A 316 -1.06 -41.43 -10.61
N LEU A 317 0.19 -41.50 -10.16
CA LEU A 317 0.72 -40.43 -9.28
C LEU A 317 2.24 -40.35 -9.20
N PHE A 318 2.97 -41.39 -9.61
CA PHE A 318 4.43 -41.37 -9.56
C PHE A 318 4.97 -40.74 -10.84
N ALA A 319 5.39 -39.48 -10.75
CA ALA A 319 6.29 -38.92 -11.75
C ALA A 319 7.63 -39.66 -11.60
N ALA A 320 8.07 -40.35 -12.65
CA ALA A 320 9.33 -41.09 -12.61
C ALA A 320 10.54 -40.12 -12.63
N THR A 321 10.33 -38.91 -13.15
CA THR A 321 11.36 -37.88 -13.27
C THR A 321 10.93 -36.53 -12.67
N ALA A 322 11.92 -35.71 -12.32
CA ALA A 322 11.71 -34.34 -11.84
C ALA A 322 10.96 -33.47 -12.87
N HIS A 323 11.22 -33.68 -14.17
CA HIS A 323 10.57 -32.94 -15.24
C HIS A 323 9.06 -33.24 -15.28
N GLU A 324 8.68 -34.51 -15.28
CA GLU A 324 7.26 -34.93 -15.25
C GLU A 324 6.52 -34.39 -14.02
N ALA A 325 7.16 -34.45 -12.85
CA ALA A 325 6.58 -33.92 -11.61
C ALA A 325 6.33 -32.42 -11.72
N SER A 326 7.30 -31.68 -12.29
CA SER A 326 7.21 -30.24 -12.45
C SER A 326 6.11 -29.83 -13.44
N VAL A 327 6.05 -30.44 -14.63
CA VAL A 327 5.02 -30.14 -15.64
C VAL A 327 3.63 -30.44 -15.09
N ARG A 328 3.47 -31.57 -14.38
CA ARG A 328 2.19 -31.92 -13.73
C ARG A 328 1.80 -30.93 -12.64
N ALA A 329 2.71 -30.60 -11.73
CA ALA A 329 2.43 -29.69 -10.61
C ALA A 329 2.10 -28.27 -11.10
N VAL A 330 2.89 -27.75 -12.04
CA VAL A 330 2.68 -26.42 -12.63
C VAL A 330 1.39 -26.37 -13.45
N GLY A 331 1.13 -27.39 -14.27
CA GLY A 331 -0.12 -27.49 -15.02
C GLY A 331 -1.34 -27.56 -14.10
N SER A 332 -1.28 -28.38 -13.05
CA SER A 332 -2.33 -28.49 -12.03
C SER A 332 -2.54 -27.16 -11.29
N PHE A 333 -1.47 -26.41 -11.01
CA PHE A 333 -1.55 -25.10 -10.37
C PHE A 333 -2.25 -24.06 -11.26
N TYR A 334 -1.85 -23.88 -12.52
CA TYR A 334 -2.49 -22.90 -13.40
C TYR A 334 -3.93 -23.25 -13.73
N ASN A 335 -4.24 -24.54 -13.92
CA ASN A 335 -5.61 -24.99 -14.12
C ASN A 335 -6.48 -24.69 -12.90
N LEU A 336 -5.95 -24.89 -11.68
CA LEU A 336 -6.63 -24.49 -10.46
C LEU A 336 -6.91 -22.98 -10.44
N ILE A 337 -5.91 -22.14 -10.72
CA ILE A 337 -6.08 -20.68 -10.75
C ILE A 337 -7.20 -20.29 -11.72
N ASN A 338 -7.20 -20.85 -12.93
CA ASN A 338 -8.21 -20.57 -13.95
C ASN A 338 -9.62 -20.97 -13.49
N VAL A 339 -9.77 -22.17 -12.89
CA VAL A 339 -11.06 -22.64 -12.36
C VAL A 339 -11.55 -21.75 -11.23
N VAL A 340 -10.68 -21.39 -10.29
CA VAL A 340 -11.03 -20.54 -9.15
C VAL A 340 -11.42 -19.13 -9.61
N LEU A 341 -10.63 -18.52 -10.51
CA LEU A 341 -10.95 -17.23 -11.10
C LEU A 341 -12.28 -17.24 -11.85
N LEU A 342 -12.54 -18.30 -12.64
CA LEU A 342 -13.82 -18.47 -13.32
C LEU A 342 -14.98 -18.55 -12.32
N ASN A 343 -14.84 -19.34 -11.25
CA ASN A 343 -15.89 -19.48 -10.23
C ASN A 343 -16.16 -18.17 -9.48
N PHE A 344 -15.11 -17.41 -9.14
CA PHE A 344 -15.26 -16.09 -8.54
C PHE A 344 -15.84 -15.07 -9.53
N ALA A 345 -15.50 -15.15 -10.82
CA ALA A 345 -16.09 -14.30 -11.86
C ALA A 345 -17.58 -14.60 -12.06
N ILE A 346 -17.98 -15.88 -12.09
CA ILE A 346 -19.38 -16.30 -12.14
C ILE A 346 -20.13 -15.79 -10.90
N LEU A 347 -19.55 -15.92 -9.71
CA LEU A 347 -20.14 -15.42 -8.48
C LEU A 347 -20.29 -13.90 -8.49
N ALA A 348 -19.24 -13.16 -8.86
CA ALA A 348 -19.23 -11.70 -8.93
C ALA A 348 -20.23 -11.20 -9.98
N GLY A 349 -20.21 -11.76 -11.19
CA GLY A 349 -21.18 -11.45 -12.24
C GLY A 349 -22.62 -11.75 -11.79
N SER A 350 -22.84 -12.87 -11.11
CA SER A 350 -24.18 -13.18 -10.58
C SER A 350 -24.62 -12.18 -9.51
N CYS A 351 -23.71 -11.66 -8.68
CA CYS A 351 -24.05 -10.62 -7.70
C CYS A 351 -24.37 -9.27 -8.36
N ILE A 352 -23.71 -8.93 -9.49
CA ILE A 352 -23.90 -7.65 -10.19
C ILE A 352 -25.08 -7.66 -11.15
N PHE A 353 -25.46 -8.82 -11.69
CA PHE A 353 -26.48 -8.91 -12.74
C PHE A 353 -27.77 -9.61 -12.31
N SER A 354 -27.76 -10.45 -11.28
CA SER A 354 -28.96 -11.20 -10.86
C SER A 354 -29.87 -10.36 -9.98
N LYS A 355 -31.19 -10.62 -10.06
CA LYS A 355 -32.21 -9.96 -9.23
C LYS A 355 -32.12 -10.33 -7.75
N LYS A 356 -31.60 -11.51 -7.45
CA LYS A 356 -31.43 -12.02 -6.09
C LYS A 356 -30.05 -12.60 -5.93
N ALA A 357 -29.50 -12.54 -4.72
CA ALA A 357 -28.23 -13.18 -4.45
C ALA A 357 -28.35 -14.71 -4.57
N LEU A 358 -27.31 -15.35 -5.12
CA LEU A 358 -27.32 -16.80 -5.40
C LEU A 358 -27.56 -17.69 -4.17
N TRP A 359 -27.27 -17.21 -2.96
CA TRP A 359 -27.43 -18.00 -1.73
C TRP A 359 -28.81 -17.86 -1.07
N GLU A 360 -29.69 -17.00 -1.59
CA GLU A 360 -31.05 -16.82 -1.07
C GLU A 360 -31.97 -17.98 -1.44
N GLU A 361 -31.96 -18.40 -2.71
CA GLU A 361 -32.78 -19.52 -3.18
C GLU A 361 -32.08 -20.86 -2.92
N LYS A 362 -32.87 -21.87 -2.55
CA LYS A 362 -32.34 -23.18 -2.11
C LYS A 362 -31.55 -23.88 -3.22
N ILE A 363 -32.07 -23.86 -4.45
CA ILE A 363 -31.44 -24.53 -5.60
C ILE A 363 -30.12 -23.83 -5.97
N SER A 364 -30.10 -22.50 -6.04
CA SER A 364 -28.91 -21.74 -6.42
C SER A 364 -27.84 -21.85 -5.35
N ARG A 365 -28.24 -21.88 -4.08
CA ARG A 365 -27.34 -22.11 -2.96
C ARG A 365 -26.66 -23.48 -3.05
N ILE A 366 -27.41 -24.54 -3.38
CA ILE A 366 -26.83 -25.87 -3.57
C ILE A 366 -25.86 -25.86 -4.76
N LEU A 367 -26.26 -25.26 -5.88
CA LEU A 367 -25.48 -25.25 -7.10
C LEU A 367 -24.14 -24.48 -6.95
N VAL A 368 -24.17 -23.31 -6.30
CA VAL A 368 -22.93 -22.56 -6.00
C VAL A 368 -22.08 -23.27 -4.95
N THR A 369 -22.70 -24.02 -4.02
CA THR A 369 -21.96 -24.86 -3.07
C THR A 369 -21.24 -25.99 -3.78
N ILE A 370 -21.89 -26.67 -4.73
CA ILE A 370 -21.27 -27.71 -5.57
C ILE A 370 -20.11 -27.11 -6.38
N LEU A 371 -20.31 -25.93 -6.98
CA LEU A 371 -19.28 -25.23 -7.74
C LEU A 371 -18.01 -24.98 -6.90
N PHE A 372 -18.18 -24.44 -5.69
CA PHE A 372 -17.06 -24.19 -4.78
C PHE A 372 -16.49 -25.47 -4.14
N ALA A 373 -17.30 -26.53 -4.01
CA ALA A 373 -16.81 -27.85 -3.60
C ALA A 373 -15.88 -28.45 -4.67
N PHE A 374 -16.20 -28.31 -5.96
CA PHE A 374 -15.27 -28.69 -7.03
C PHE A 374 -13.97 -27.88 -6.98
N ALA A 375 -14.06 -26.56 -6.80
CA ALA A 375 -12.89 -25.71 -6.64
C ALA A 375 -11.99 -26.17 -5.47
N PHE A 376 -12.62 -26.51 -4.34
CA PHE A 376 -11.93 -27.07 -3.18
C PHE A 376 -11.24 -28.40 -3.51
N CYS A 377 -11.93 -29.34 -4.16
CA CYS A 377 -11.34 -30.61 -4.58
C CYS A 377 -10.14 -30.42 -5.51
N PHE A 378 -10.24 -29.52 -6.49
CA PHE A 378 -9.11 -29.18 -7.36
C PHE A 378 -7.96 -28.53 -6.60
N ALA A 379 -8.26 -27.69 -5.60
CA ALA A 379 -7.24 -27.07 -4.76
C ALA A 379 -6.49 -28.11 -3.93
N VAL A 380 -7.20 -29.10 -3.37
CA VAL A 380 -6.59 -30.23 -2.67
C VAL A 380 -5.75 -31.08 -3.62
N LEU A 381 -6.23 -31.36 -4.84
CA LEU A 381 -5.47 -32.11 -5.84
C LEU A 381 -4.16 -31.38 -6.22
N ALA A 382 -4.23 -30.06 -6.43
CA ALA A 382 -3.06 -29.23 -6.68
C ALA A 382 -2.10 -29.22 -5.48
N ALA A 383 -2.63 -29.16 -4.25
CA ALA A 383 -1.81 -29.25 -3.03
C ALA A 383 -1.11 -30.61 -2.92
N CYS A 384 -1.78 -31.72 -3.24
CA CYS A 384 -1.16 -33.05 -3.26
C CYS A 384 -0.04 -33.13 -4.29
N ASN A 385 -0.26 -32.63 -5.51
CA ASN A 385 0.76 -32.63 -6.56
C ASN A 385 1.94 -31.71 -6.21
N LEU A 386 1.67 -30.53 -5.66
CA LEU A 386 2.69 -29.53 -5.35
C LEU A 386 3.45 -29.86 -4.06
N CYS A 387 2.75 -29.99 -2.93
CA CYS A 387 3.35 -30.22 -1.63
C CYS A 387 3.72 -31.70 -1.42
N GLY A 388 2.82 -32.61 -1.79
CA GLY A 388 2.97 -34.04 -1.53
C GLY A 388 3.94 -34.76 -2.46
N VAL A 389 4.00 -34.36 -3.74
CA VAL A 389 4.92 -34.97 -4.72
C VAL A 389 6.11 -34.04 -5.00
N TYR A 390 5.84 -32.82 -5.46
CA TYR A 390 6.91 -31.99 -6.02
C TYR A 390 7.88 -31.43 -4.96
N ILE A 391 7.37 -30.87 -3.87
CA ILE A 391 8.21 -30.37 -2.77
C ILE A 391 8.84 -31.51 -1.98
N ALA A 392 8.05 -32.55 -1.64
CA ALA A 392 8.53 -33.65 -0.82
C ALA A 392 9.68 -34.45 -1.49
N LEU A 393 9.62 -34.65 -2.81
CA LEU A 393 10.63 -35.44 -3.53
C LEU A 393 11.80 -34.59 -4.06
N PHE A 394 11.56 -33.34 -4.43
CA PHE A 394 12.57 -32.50 -5.12
C PHE A 394 13.00 -31.26 -4.32
N GLY A 395 12.56 -31.12 -3.08
CA GLY A 395 13.00 -30.08 -2.16
C GLY A 395 12.19 -28.77 -2.21
N ILE A 396 12.61 -27.83 -1.37
CA ILE A 396 11.99 -26.51 -1.24
C ILE A 396 12.64 -25.54 -2.24
N THR A 397 11.82 -24.74 -2.92
CA THR A 397 12.29 -23.58 -3.70
C THR A 397 11.35 -22.39 -3.47
N PRO A 398 11.82 -21.14 -3.65
CA PRO A 398 10.99 -19.96 -3.49
C PRO A 398 9.70 -20.01 -4.30
N ARG A 399 9.75 -20.40 -5.58
CA ARG A 399 8.54 -20.51 -6.42
C ARG A 399 7.55 -21.54 -5.87
N ARG A 400 8.03 -22.69 -5.38
CA ARG A 400 7.18 -23.75 -4.81
C ARG A 400 6.49 -23.30 -3.52
N ILE A 401 7.19 -22.54 -2.66
CA ILE A 401 6.59 -21.96 -1.46
C ILE A 401 5.51 -20.95 -1.84
N LEU A 402 5.77 -20.07 -2.81
CA LEU A 402 4.79 -19.08 -3.24
C LEU A 402 3.53 -19.75 -3.77
N SER A 403 3.69 -20.72 -4.66
CA SER A 403 2.56 -21.51 -5.19
C SER A 403 1.82 -22.24 -4.07
N SER A 404 2.52 -22.77 -3.07
CA SER A 404 1.91 -23.45 -1.92
C SER A 404 1.10 -22.49 -1.06
N TRP A 405 1.61 -21.28 -0.83
CA TRP A 405 0.87 -20.21 -0.14
C TRP A 405 -0.40 -19.82 -0.90
N VAL A 406 -0.33 -19.68 -2.22
CA VAL A 406 -1.53 -19.38 -3.05
C VAL A 406 -2.55 -20.51 -2.94
N VAL A 407 -2.13 -21.78 -3.07
CA VAL A 407 -3.03 -22.94 -2.97
C VAL A 407 -3.68 -23.01 -1.59
N MET A 408 -2.91 -22.80 -0.51
CA MET A 408 -3.43 -22.76 0.86
C MET A 408 -4.50 -21.67 1.03
N ASN A 409 -4.25 -20.46 0.52
CA ASN A 409 -5.24 -19.38 0.58
C ASN A 409 -6.50 -19.75 -0.20
N ILE A 410 -6.39 -20.33 -1.39
CA ILE A 410 -7.53 -20.78 -2.19
C ILE A 410 -8.37 -21.80 -1.43
N ILE A 411 -7.74 -22.82 -0.82
CA ILE A 411 -8.43 -23.84 -0.02
C ILE A 411 -9.27 -23.17 1.07
N ILE A 412 -8.67 -22.25 1.82
CA ILE A 412 -9.35 -21.58 2.93
C ILE A 412 -10.46 -20.66 2.42
N TRP A 413 -10.24 -19.93 1.32
CA TRP A 413 -11.26 -19.10 0.69
C TRP A 413 -12.45 -19.93 0.19
N CYS A 414 -12.22 -21.11 -0.39
CA CYS A 414 -13.31 -22.04 -0.77
C CYS A 414 -14.13 -22.45 0.46
N ILE A 415 -13.49 -22.84 1.57
CA ILE A 415 -14.18 -23.20 2.81
C ILE A 415 -14.98 -22.02 3.35
N LEU A 416 -14.37 -20.83 3.43
CA LEU A 416 -15.03 -19.61 3.92
C LEU A 416 -16.24 -19.24 3.06
N MET A 417 -16.15 -19.40 1.74
CA MET A 417 -17.26 -19.15 0.82
C MET A 417 -18.40 -20.16 0.99
N ILE A 418 -18.08 -21.45 1.11
CA ILE A 418 -19.09 -22.49 1.41
C ILE A 418 -19.81 -22.17 2.71
N ILE A 419 -19.09 -21.82 3.78
CA ILE A 419 -19.71 -21.43 5.06
C ILE A 419 -20.58 -20.19 4.88
N ARG A 420 -20.10 -19.18 4.14
CA ARG A 420 -20.83 -17.92 3.88
C ARG A 420 -22.17 -18.14 3.22
N PHE A 421 -22.30 -19.13 2.34
CA PHE A 421 -23.56 -19.41 1.66
C PHE A 421 -24.67 -19.87 2.61
N TYR A 422 -24.32 -20.44 3.77
CA TYR A 422 -25.27 -20.92 4.77
C TYR A 422 -25.31 -20.06 6.04
N LYS A 423 -24.23 -19.36 6.37
CA LYS A 423 -24.12 -18.50 7.54
C LYS A 423 -23.61 -17.12 7.14
N LYS A 424 -24.26 -16.06 7.63
CA LYS A 424 -23.79 -14.68 7.41
C LYS A 424 -22.49 -14.44 8.18
N ILE A 425 -21.36 -14.70 7.54
CA ILE A 425 -20.01 -14.41 8.06
C ILE A 425 -19.29 -13.42 7.14
N PRO A 426 -18.38 -12.58 7.69
CA PRO A 426 -17.56 -11.68 6.88
C PRO A 426 -16.39 -12.45 6.22
N ALA A 427 -16.70 -13.43 5.37
CA ALA A 427 -15.70 -14.33 4.76
C ALA A 427 -14.57 -13.59 4.04
N ALA A 428 -14.89 -12.52 3.30
CA ALA A 428 -13.90 -11.72 2.59
C ALA A 428 -12.91 -11.04 3.55
N GLN A 429 -13.40 -10.52 4.68
CA GLN A 429 -12.57 -9.92 5.72
C GLN A 429 -11.55 -10.93 6.25
N TYR A 430 -12.02 -12.13 6.62
CA TYR A 430 -11.14 -13.19 7.11
C TYR A 430 -10.13 -13.64 6.05
N GLY A 431 -10.57 -13.79 4.80
CA GLY A 431 -9.71 -14.18 3.69
C GLY A 431 -8.58 -13.19 3.40
N ILE A 432 -8.87 -11.88 3.43
CA ILE A 432 -7.89 -10.81 3.16
C ILE A 432 -6.90 -10.69 4.32
N ILE A 433 -7.39 -10.71 5.57
CA ILE A 433 -6.53 -10.66 6.76
C ILE A 433 -5.61 -11.89 6.78
N LEU A 434 -6.16 -13.08 6.52
CA LEU A 434 -5.38 -14.31 6.43
C LEU A 434 -4.31 -14.22 5.34
N ALA A 435 -4.64 -13.73 4.15
CA ALA A 435 -3.67 -13.59 3.07
C ALA A 435 -2.53 -12.64 3.47
N ALA A 436 -2.85 -11.48 4.06
CA ALA A 436 -1.86 -10.52 4.52
C ALA A 436 -0.96 -11.08 5.65
N VAL A 437 -1.56 -11.71 6.66
CA VAL A 437 -0.83 -12.28 7.80
C VAL A 437 0.02 -13.47 7.38
N SER A 438 -0.55 -14.43 6.64
CA SER A 438 0.18 -15.62 6.18
C SER A 438 1.31 -15.25 5.22
N PHE A 439 1.11 -14.28 4.33
CA PHE A 439 2.20 -13.78 3.47
C PHE A 439 3.32 -13.16 4.32
N SER A 440 2.97 -12.32 5.29
CA SER A 440 3.93 -11.67 6.18
C SER A 440 4.73 -12.67 7.01
N ILE A 441 4.10 -13.77 7.45
CA ILE A 441 4.78 -14.86 8.16
C ILE A 441 5.73 -15.61 7.24
N ILE A 442 5.29 -15.94 6.02
CA ILE A 442 6.11 -16.73 5.09
C ILE A 442 7.37 -15.99 4.69
N VAL A 443 7.28 -14.69 4.39
CA VAL A 443 8.48 -13.93 3.99
C VAL A 443 9.55 -13.93 5.09
N CYS A 444 9.18 -14.00 6.37
CA CYS A 444 10.13 -14.04 7.48
C CYS A 444 11.02 -15.30 7.53
N PHE A 445 10.71 -16.34 6.77
CA PHE A 445 11.55 -17.54 6.69
C PHE A 445 12.57 -17.43 5.55
N LYS A 446 13.74 -18.05 5.74
CA LYS A 446 14.74 -18.22 4.70
C LYS A 446 14.47 -19.52 3.94
N PHE A 447 14.45 -19.46 2.61
CA PHE A 447 14.25 -20.63 1.75
C PHE A 447 14.81 -20.44 0.35
#